data_AF-A0A1V3PBP1-F1
#
_entry.id   AF-A0A1V3PBP1-F1
#
_cell.length_a   1.000
_cell.length_b   1.000
_cell.length_c   1.000
_cell.angle_alpha   90.00
_cell.angle_beta   90.00
_cell.angle_gamma   90.00
#
_symmetry.space_group_name_H-M   'P 1'
#
loop_
_entity.id
_entity.type
_entity.pdbx_description
1 polymer ?
#
loop_
_entity_poly.entity_id
_entity_poly.type
_entity_poly.pdbx_seq_one_letter_code
_entity_poly.pdbx_strand_id
1 'polypeptide(L)'
;PPPAPPSPGPAGAAILPGNAAVEKAAPSAAAGTAVAGSEVSQACGAAASTTPGPFVVYIQIYDEGQRAMASRLLAQFGTFGLSTPGIENVANTARKTGHRQPASWPRPVLLYNASNDQAQACARALAGWIGTQPGFLQAAPTPLPLPTRLHGDPKVIEFWIPAAVR
;
A
#
# COMPACT_ATOMS: atom_id res chain seq x y z
N PRO A 1 46.63 36.86 36.99
CA PRO A 1 46.38 36.11 38.24
C PRO A 1 45.13 35.23 38.06
N PRO A 2 45.12 33.97 38.51
CA PRO A 2 44.09 33.00 38.16
C PRO A 2 42.85 33.09 39.09
N PRO A 3 41.64 32.71 38.63
CA PRO A 3 40.54 32.38 39.52
C PRO A 3 40.58 30.91 39.99
N ALA A 4 40.03 30.70 41.19
CA ALA A 4 40.21 29.57 42.10
C ALA A 4 39.53 28.23 41.70
N PRO A 5 39.97 27.10 42.28
CA PRO A 5 39.33 25.78 42.12
C PRO A 5 37.98 25.65 42.84
N PRO A 6 37.14 24.66 42.46
CA PRO A 6 35.77 24.51 42.96
C PRO A 6 35.69 23.89 44.37
N SER A 7 34.64 24.25 45.11
CA SER A 7 34.31 23.67 46.43
C SER A 7 33.49 22.37 46.29
N PRO A 8 33.69 21.37 47.17
CA PRO A 8 32.89 20.14 47.21
C PRO A 8 31.62 20.32 48.06
N GLY A 9 30.46 19.99 47.50
CA GLY A 9 29.18 19.87 48.23
C GLY A 9 28.92 18.44 48.71
N PRO A 10 28.23 18.24 49.85
CA PRO A 10 28.15 16.95 50.54
C PRO A 10 27.13 15.99 49.93
N ALA A 11 27.44 14.70 50.08
CA ALA A 11 26.62 13.56 49.73
C ALA A 11 25.40 13.38 50.66
N GLY A 12 24.32 12.88 50.07
CA GLY A 12 23.33 12.03 50.77
C GLY A 12 21.90 12.55 50.76
N ALA A 13 21.03 11.94 49.94
CA ALA A 13 19.99 11.03 50.43
C ALA A 13 18.95 10.68 49.34
N ALA A 14 18.52 9.42 49.41
CA ALA A 14 17.24 8.86 48.95
C ALA A 14 17.04 8.58 47.44
N ILE A 15 17.36 7.34 47.09
CA ILE A 15 16.72 6.55 46.04
C ILE A 15 15.26 6.30 46.43
N LEU A 16 14.30 6.62 45.54
CA LEU A 16 13.01 5.93 45.47
C LEU A 16 12.61 5.70 43.99
N PRO A 17 11.97 4.55 43.68
CA PRO A 17 11.91 3.97 42.36
C PRO A 17 10.78 4.51 41.48
N GLY A 18 10.90 4.19 40.19
CA GLY A 18 10.12 4.70 39.08
C GLY A 18 8.60 4.59 39.21
N ASN A 19 7.93 5.65 38.80
CA ASN A 19 6.65 5.54 38.14
C ASN A 19 6.92 5.60 36.65
N ALA A 20 7.15 4.43 36.08
CA ALA A 20 6.96 4.22 34.66
C ALA A 20 5.53 4.68 34.35
N ALA A 21 5.40 5.86 33.76
CA ALA A 21 4.23 6.18 32.98
C ALA A 21 4.19 5.12 31.87
N VAL A 22 3.41 4.06 32.09
CA VAL A 22 2.90 3.23 31.02
C VAL A 22 1.96 4.15 30.26
N GLU A 23 2.56 4.95 29.38
CA GLU A 23 1.86 5.58 28.29
C GLU A 23 1.34 4.40 27.48
N LYS A 24 0.08 4.05 27.74
CA LYS A 24 -0.69 3.06 27.00
C LYS A 24 -0.81 3.61 25.59
N ALA A 25 0.25 3.42 24.81
CA ALA A 25 0.30 3.72 23.39
C ALA A 25 -0.92 3.04 22.77
N ALA A 26 -1.79 3.83 22.17
CA ALA A 26 -3.05 3.37 21.60
C ALA A 26 -2.79 2.16 20.67
N PRO A 27 -3.19 0.94 21.06
CA PRO A 27 -3.08 -0.21 20.18
C PRO A 27 -4.39 -0.27 19.41
N SER A 28 -4.47 0.35 18.24
CA SER A 28 -5.62 0.12 17.36
C SER A 28 -5.36 0.40 15.89
N ALA A 29 -4.77 1.54 15.54
CA ALA A 29 -4.57 1.87 14.12
C ALA A 29 -3.39 1.08 13.51
N ALA A 30 -2.21 1.17 14.11
CA ALA A 30 -1.01 0.53 13.58
C ALA A 30 -1.08 -1.00 13.57
N ALA A 31 -1.67 -1.60 14.62
CA ALA A 31 -1.90 -3.04 14.69
C ALA A 31 -2.93 -3.50 13.65
N GLY A 32 -4.02 -2.74 13.45
CA GLY A 32 -5.03 -3.04 12.42
C GLY A 32 -4.47 -2.99 11.01
N THR A 33 -3.62 -2.00 10.69
CA THR A 33 -2.95 -1.91 9.39
C THR A 33 -1.94 -3.05 9.17
N ALA A 34 -1.21 -3.45 10.22
CA ALA A 34 -0.27 -4.57 10.13
C ALA A 34 -0.97 -5.91 9.88
N VAL A 35 -2.09 -6.17 10.56
CA VAL A 35 -2.92 -7.37 10.34
C VAL A 35 -3.47 -7.37 8.91
N ALA A 36 -4.06 -6.26 8.45
CA ALA A 36 -4.57 -6.16 7.08
C ALA A 36 -3.45 -6.34 6.03
N GLY A 37 -2.24 -5.87 6.29
CA GLY A 37 -1.08 -6.10 5.42
C GLY A 37 -0.67 -7.58 5.37
N SER A 38 -0.69 -8.28 6.51
CA SER A 38 -0.39 -9.72 6.57
C SER A 38 -1.41 -10.58 5.82
N GLU A 39 -2.69 -10.19 5.86
CA GLU A 39 -3.76 -10.84 5.08
C GLU A 39 -3.53 -10.70 3.58
N VAL A 40 -3.08 -9.51 3.13
CA VAL A 40 -2.70 -9.29 1.73
C VAL A 40 -1.52 -10.19 1.33
N SER A 41 -0.44 -10.20 2.12
CA SER A 41 0.73 -11.05 1.84
C SER A 41 0.34 -12.52 1.71
N GLN A 42 -0.46 -13.04 2.64
CA GLN A 42 -0.93 -14.41 2.62
C GLN A 42 -1.82 -14.71 1.39
N ALA A 43 -2.80 -13.84 1.11
CA ALA A 43 -3.70 -14.03 -0.03
C ALA A 43 -2.97 -14.00 -1.37
N CYS A 44 -1.91 -13.18 -1.46
CA CYS A 44 -1.05 -13.07 -2.64
C CYS A 44 0.07 -14.12 -2.69
N GLY A 45 0.12 -15.05 -1.73
CA GLY A 45 1.13 -16.12 -1.70
C GLY A 45 2.55 -15.63 -1.50
N ALA A 46 2.73 -14.44 -0.93
CA ALA A 46 4.01 -14.03 -0.38
C ALA A 46 4.22 -14.83 0.92
N ALA A 47 4.97 -15.92 0.83
CA ALA A 47 5.55 -16.55 2.01
C ALA A 47 6.48 -15.55 2.72
N ALA A 48 6.84 -15.79 3.98
CA ALA A 48 7.81 -14.99 4.77
C ALA A 48 9.26 -15.04 4.22
N SER A 49 9.41 -15.09 2.89
CA SER A 49 10.62 -15.17 2.11
C SER A 49 11.01 -13.77 1.61
N THR A 50 12.31 -13.55 1.41
CA THR A 50 12.87 -12.32 0.83
C THR A 50 12.63 -12.17 -0.68
N THR A 51 12.01 -13.16 -1.32
CA THR A 51 11.68 -13.11 -2.76
C THR A 51 10.27 -12.55 -2.95
N PRO A 52 10.05 -11.61 -3.89
CA PRO A 52 8.70 -11.21 -4.29
C PRO A 52 7.84 -12.43 -4.60
N GLY A 53 6.64 -12.45 -4.04
CA GLY A 53 5.58 -13.40 -4.34
C GLY A 53 5.22 -13.39 -5.83
N PRO A 54 4.39 -14.35 -6.25
CA PRO A 54 4.16 -14.64 -7.66
C PRO A 54 3.43 -13.54 -8.43
N PHE A 55 2.78 -12.59 -7.74
CA PHE A 55 1.94 -11.58 -8.37
C PHE A 55 2.67 -10.27 -8.67
N VAL A 56 2.29 -9.71 -9.81
CA VAL A 56 2.71 -8.40 -10.31
C VAL A 56 1.51 -7.45 -10.25
N VAL A 57 1.70 -6.26 -9.69
CA VAL A 57 0.67 -5.21 -9.67
C VAL A 57 1.13 -4.00 -10.50
N TYR A 58 0.36 -3.68 -11.54
CA TYR A 58 0.48 -2.43 -12.29
C TYR A 58 -0.57 -1.43 -11.80
N ILE A 59 -0.18 -0.17 -11.62
CA ILE A 59 -1.15 0.90 -11.36
C ILE A 59 -1.39 1.70 -12.63
N GLN A 60 -2.66 1.88 -12.98
CA GLN A 60 -3.14 2.63 -14.12
C GLN A 60 -3.84 3.90 -13.63
N ILE A 61 -3.32 5.06 -14.01
CA ILE A 61 -3.86 6.39 -13.69
C ILE A 61 -4.30 7.13 -14.96
N TYR A 62 -5.20 8.09 -14.83
CA TYR A 62 -5.65 8.93 -15.96
C TYR A 62 -5.08 10.35 -15.88
N ASP A 63 -4.69 10.80 -14.69
CA ASP A 63 -4.23 12.15 -14.42
C ASP A 63 -2.90 12.11 -13.67
N GLU A 64 -1.95 12.95 -14.07
CA GLU A 64 -0.59 12.90 -13.53
C GLU A 64 -0.50 13.36 -12.07
N GLY A 65 -1.48 14.15 -11.60
CA GLY A 65 -1.61 14.50 -10.19
C GLY A 65 -1.81 13.27 -9.28
N GLN A 66 -2.27 12.14 -9.83
CA GLN A 66 -2.48 10.90 -9.08
C GLN A 66 -1.17 10.15 -8.80
N ARG A 67 -0.07 10.45 -9.51
CA ARG A 67 1.17 9.67 -9.44
C ARG A 67 1.76 9.62 -8.04
N ALA A 68 1.75 10.73 -7.31
CA ALA A 68 2.33 10.79 -5.96
C ALA A 68 1.62 9.85 -4.98
N MET A 69 0.29 9.76 -5.06
CA MET A 69 -0.50 8.83 -4.25
C MET A 69 -0.27 7.39 -4.71
N ALA A 70 -0.31 7.14 -6.03
CA ALA A 70 -0.04 5.83 -6.60
C ALA A 70 1.35 5.28 -6.25
N SER A 71 2.38 6.13 -6.19
CA SER A 71 3.74 5.73 -5.79
C SER A 71 3.81 5.27 -4.34
N ARG A 72 3.03 5.88 -3.44
CA ARG A 72 2.95 5.42 -2.04
C ARG A 72 2.30 4.05 -1.95
N LEU A 73 1.25 3.80 -2.74
CA LEU A 73 0.64 2.48 -2.83
C LEU A 73 1.61 1.42 -3.34
N LEU A 74 2.35 1.68 -4.42
CA LEU A 74 3.35 0.74 -4.92
C LEU A 74 4.40 0.40 -3.86
N ALA A 75 4.89 1.39 -3.13
CA ALA A 75 5.84 1.14 -2.04
C ALA A 75 5.25 0.20 -0.98
N GLN A 76 3.97 0.38 -0.61
CA GLN A 76 3.28 -0.50 0.34
C GLN A 76 3.06 -1.90 -0.25
N PHE A 77 2.67 -2.02 -1.51
CA PHE A 77 2.51 -3.32 -2.18
C PHE A 77 3.81 -4.12 -2.20
N GLY A 78 4.96 -3.45 -2.39
CA GLY A 78 6.26 -4.09 -2.26
C GLY A 78 6.50 -4.71 -0.88
N THR A 79 5.99 -4.09 0.20
CA THR A 79 6.08 -4.68 1.56
C THR A 79 5.21 -5.92 1.76
N PHE A 80 4.19 -6.10 0.91
CA PHE A 80 3.37 -7.32 0.88
C PHE A 80 4.00 -8.43 0.02
N GLY A 81 5.22 -8.21 -0.48
CA GLY A 81 5.91 -9.13 -1.36
C GLY A 81 5.41 -9.08 -2.81
N LEU A 82 4.70 -8.04 -3.23
CA LEU A 82 4.23 -7.93 -4.63
C LEU A 82 5.32 -7.33 -5.52
N SER A 83 5.40 -7.79 -6.76
CA SER A 83 6.22 -7.13 -7.78
C SER A 83 5.50 -5.89 -8.32
N THR A 84 6.16 -4.73 -8.32
CA THR A 84 5.53 -3.43 -8.63
C THR A 84 6.28 -2.69 -9.75
N PRO A 85 6.15 -3.11 -11.01
CA PRO A 85 6.91 -2.57 -12.14
C PRO A 85 6.67 -1.10 -12.44
N GLY A 86 5.51 -0.53 -12.07
CA GLY A 86 5.33 0.91 -12.13
C GLY A 86 3.88 1.40 -12.26
N ILE A 87 3.81 2.70 -12.57
CA ILE A 87 2.56 3.46 -12.72
C ILE A 87 2.52 3.99 -14.14
N GLU A 88 1.48 3.64 -14.87
CA GLU A 88 1.23 4.13 -16.22
C GLU A 88 0.09 5.16 -16.23
N ASN A 89 0.29 6.25 -16.96
CA ASN A 89 -0.77 7.20 -17.26
C ASN A 89 -1.40 6.83 -18.61
N VAL A 90 -2.51 6.08 -18.57
CA VAL A 90 -3.14 5.51 -19.77
C VAL A 90 -3.67 6.58 -20.73
N ALA A 91 -4.05 7.76 -20.22
CA ALA A 91 -4.49 8.88 -21.04
C ALA A 91 -3.32 9.51 -21.80
N ASN A 92 -2.18 9.68 -21.13
CA ASN A 92 -0.96 10.18 -21.73
C ASN A 92 -0.38 9.17 -22.73
N THR A 93 -0.34 7.88 -22.39
CA THR A 93 0.11 6.81 -23.30
C THR A 93 -0.75 6.81 -24.56
N ALA A 94 -2.08 6.74 -24.42
CA ALA A 94 -2.99 6.70 -25.56
C ALA A 94 -2.83 7.93 -26.48
N ARG A 95 -2.68 9.13 -25.90
CA ARG A 95 -2.41 10.35 -26.68
C ARG A 95 -1.09 10.27 -27.44
N LYS A 96 -0.02 9.78 -26.82
CA LYS A 96 1.30 9.66 -27.45
C LYS A 96 1.31 8.63 -28.59
N THR A 97 0.54 7.55 -28.46
CA THR A 97 0.47 6.47 -29.45
C THR A 97 -0.63 6.68 -30.50
N GLY A 98 -1.39 7.78 -30.43
CA GLY A 98 -2.50 8.05 -31.36
C GLY A 98 -3.69 7.10 -31.19
N HIS A 99 -3.84 6.49 -30.02
CA HIS A 99 -4.96 5.61 -29.70
C HIS A 99 -6.07 6.34 -28.94
N ARG A 100 -7.28 5.80 -29.01
CA ARG A 100 -8.39 6.27 -28.17
C ARG A 100 -8.06 6.00 -26.71
N GLN A 101 -8.20 7.02 -25.87
CA GLN A 101 -8.07 6.87 -24.42
C GLN A 101 -9.05 5.82 -23.88
N PRO A 102 -8.62 4.92 -22.98
CA PRO A 102 -9.52 4.00 -22.29
C PRO A 102 -10.63 4.77 -21.57
N ALA A 103 -11.85 4.23 -21.56
CA ALA A 103 -12.93 4.80 -20.76
C ALA A 103 -12.52 4.79 -19.28
N SER A 104 -12.83 5.87 -18.55
CA SER A 104 -12.61 5.90 -17.09
C SER A 104 -13.62 5.00 -16.39
N TRP A 105 -13.14 4.24 -15.41
CA TRP A 105 -14.00 3.57 -14.46
C TRP A 105 -14.72 4.59 -13.56
N PRO A 106 -15.94 4.30 -13.06
CA PRO A 106 -16.65 5.17 -12.13
C PRO A 106 -16.13 5.07 -10.69
N ARG A 107 -15.31 4.06 -10.39
CA ARG A 107 -14.67 3.79 -9.09
C ARG A 107 -13.34 3.07 -9.32
N PRO A 108 -12.46 2.98 -8.33
CA PRO A 108 -11.24 2.19 -8.45
C PRO A 108 -11.55 0.71 -8.68
N VAL A 109 -10.74 0.05 -9.51
CA VAL A 109 -10.95 -1.35 -9.90
C VAL A 109 -9.64 -2.12 -9.86
N LEU A 110 -9.68 -3.34 -9.34
CA LEU A 110 -8.60 -4.33 -9.44
C LEU A 110 -9.01 -5.40 -10.44
N LEU A 111 -8.42 -5.37 -11.64
CA LEU A 111 -8.63 -6.38 -12.66
C LEU A 111 -7.70 -7.57 -12.41
N TYR A 112 -8.25 -8.78 -12.43
CA TYR A 112 -7.49 -10.02 -12.24
C TYR A 112 -7.90 -11.07 -13.27
N ASN A 113 -7.03 -12.04 -13.56
CA ASN A 113 -7.39 -13.14 -14.45
C ASN A 113 -8.35 -14.13 -13.75
N ALA A 114 -9.52 -14.35 -14.35
CA ALA A 114 -10.56 -15.25 -13.82
C ALA A 114 -10.16 -16.73 -13.75
N SER A 115 -9.12 -17.17 -14.46
CA SER A 115 -8.66 -18.56 -14.42
C SER A 115 -7.73 -18.86 -13.23
N ASN A 116 -7.40 -17.85 -12.41
CA ASN A 116 -6.54 -18.00 -11.25
C ASN A 116 -7.27 -17.59 -9.96
N ASP A 117 -7.73 -18.57 -9.19
CA ASP A 117 -8.42 -18.36 -7.91
C ASP A 117 -7.55 -17.61 -6.89
N GLN A 118 -6.23 -17.80 -6.94
CA GLN A 118 -5.31 -17.07 -6.07
C GLN A 118 -5.20 -15.60 -6.48
N ALA A 119 -5.28 -15.28 -7.78
CA ALA A 119 -5.34 -13.89 -8.24
C ALA A 119 -6.61 -13.19 -7.74
N GLN A 120 -7.74 -13.91 -7.75
CA GLN A 120 -8.99 -13.42 -7.17
C GLN A 120 -8.86 -13.15 -5.67
N ALA A 121 -8.27 -14.08 -4.91
CA ALA A 121 -8.05 -13.91 -3.47
C ALA A 121 -7.14 -12.71 -3.18
N CYS A 122 -6.03 -12.59 -3.89
CA CYS A 122 -5.10 -11.46 -3.80
C CYS A 122 -5.77 -10.13 -4.12
N ALA A 123 -6.53 -10.04 -5.22
CA ALA A 123 -7.26 -8.83 -5.59
C ALA A 123 -8.32 -8.43 -4.55
N ARG A 124 -9.01 -9.39 -3.92
CA ARG A 124 -9.96 -9.11 -2.85
C ARG A 124 -9.29 -8.57 -1.59
N ALA A 125 -8.17 -9.17 -1.18
CA ALA A 125 -7.41 -8.69 -0.03
C ALA A 125 -6.85 -7.29 -0.27
N LEU A 126 -6.28 -7.04 -1.46
CA LEU A 126 -5.83 -5.72 -1.88
C LEU A 126 -6.96 -4.69 -1.86
N ALA A 127 -8.14 -5.03 -2.39
CA ALA A 127 -9.30 -4.13 -2.36
C ALA A 127 -9.69 -3.73 -0.93
N GLY A 128 -9.72 -4.71 -0.01
CA GLY A 128 -10.01 -4.48 1.41
C GLY A 128 -8.99 -3.54 2.06
N TRP A 129 -7.69 -3.81 1.87
CA TRP A 129 -6.64 -2.97 2.42
C TRP A 129 -6.65 -1.55 1.82
N ILE A 130 -6.76 -1.42 0.49
CA ILE A 130 -6.79 -0.12 -0.19
C ILE A 130 -8.01 0.70 0.28
N GLY A 131 -9.16 0.07 0.49
CA GLY A 131 -10.37 0.74 0.99
C GLY A 131 -10.20 1.42 2.36
N THR A 132 -9.18 1.04 3.14
CA THR A 132 -8.84 1.69 4.41
C THR A 132 -7.90 2.89 4.27
N GLN A 133 -7.36 3.14 3.08
CA GLN A 133 -6.40 4.20 2.85
C GLN A 133 -7.10 5.55 2.68
N PRO A 134 -6.51 6.67 3.16
CA PRO A 134 -7.15 7.99 3.14
C PRO A 134 -7.69 8.43 1.77
N GLY A 135 -6.99 8.11 0.67
CA GLY A 135 -7.40 8.45 -0.70
C GLY A 135 -8.57 7.62 -1.25
N PHE A 136 -9.04 6.61 -0.51
CA PHE A 136 -10.02 5.61 -1.00
C PHE A 136 -11.22 5.43 -0.07
N LEU A 137 -11.31 6.18 1.03
CA LEU A 137 -12.40 6.05 2.02
C LEU A 137 -13.79 6.29 1.42
N GLN A 138 -13.88 7.10 0.36
CA GLN A 138 -15.15 7.40 -0.33
C GLN A 138 -15.43 6.46 -1.51
N ALA A 139 -14.43 5.69 -1.95
CA ALA A 139 -14.52 4.83 -3.13
C ALA A 139 -13.56 3.64 -3.00
N ALA A 140 -13.99 2.64 -2.24
CA ALA A 140 -13.24 1.39 -2.11
C ALA A 140 -13.07 0.70 -3.48
N PRO A 141 -11.90 0.10 -3.78
CA PRO A 141 -11.72 -0.61 -5.02
C PRO A 141 -12.65 -1.81 -5.16
N THR A 142 -13.10 -2.08 -6.38
CA THR A 142 -13.86 -3.28 -6.71
C THR A 142 -12.97 -4.28 -7.44
N PRO A 143 -12.77 -5.51 -6.91
CA PRO A 143 -12.09 -6.56 -7.64
C PRO A 143 -13.01 -7.10 -8.74
N LEU A 144 -12.56 -7.11 -9.99
CA LEU A 144 -13.32 -7.58 -11.14
C LEU A 144 -12.50 -8.57 -11.98
N PRO A 145 -13.09 -9.69 -12.43
CA PRO A 145 -12.42 -10.57 -13.36
C PRO A 145 -12.25 -9.87 -14.70
N LEU A 146 -11.08 -10.03 -15.32
CA LEU A 146 -10.88 -9.72 -16.72
C LEU A 146 -11.86 -10.54 -17.56
N PRO A 147 -12.56 -9.91 -18.53
CA PRO A 147 -13.35 -10.65 -19.50
C PRO A 147 -12.52 -11.76 -20.14
N THR A 148 -13.07 -12.96 -20.27
CA THR A 148 -12.36 -14.15 -20.77
C THR A 148 -11.79 -14.00 -22.19
N ARG A 149 -12.26 -13.01 -22.95
CA ARG A 149 -11.74 -12.64 -24.28
C ARG A 149 -10.46 -11.79 -24.22
N LEU A 150 -10.17 -11.19 -23.07
CA LEU A 150 -8.95 -10.44 -22.82
C LEU A 150 -7.98 -11.39 -22.11
N HIS A 151 -6.97 -11.85 -22.85
CA HIS A 151 -5.93 -12.73 -22.32
C HIS A 151 -4.97 -11.92 -21.43
N GLY A 152 -5.30 -11.77 -20.15
CA GLY A 152 -4.38 -11.25 -19.14
C GLY A 152 -3.43 -12.33 -18.65
N ASP A 153 -2.23 -11.95 -18.22
CA ASP A 153 -1.34 -12.89 -17.53
C ASP A 153 -1.97 -13.33 -16.19
N PRO A 154 -2.01 -14.64 -15.87
CA PRO A 154 -2.64 -15.14 -14.65
C PRO A 154 -2.02 -14.62 -13.35
N LYS A 155 -0.81 -14.05 -13.41
CA LYS A 155 -0.07 -13.47 -12.29
C LYS A 155 -0.09 -11.95 -12.26
N VAL A 156 -0.80 -11.30 -13.19
CA VAL A 156 -0.91 -9.84 -13.23
C VAL A 156 -2.24 -9.39 -12.64
N ILE A 157 -2.16 -8.37 -11.79
CA ILE A 157 -3.31 -7.61 -11.31
C ILE A 157 -3.11 -6.16 -11.76
N GLU A 158 -4.13 -5.59 -12.39
CA GLU A 158 -4.12 -4.18 -12.79
C GLU A 158 -5.00 -3.37 -11.86
N PHE A 159 -4.42 -2.36 -11.21
CA PHE A 159 -5.15 -1.44 -10.37
C PHE A 159 -5.45 -0.14 -11.12
N TRP A 160 -6.70 0.08 -11.47
CA TRP A 160 -7.17 1.25 -12.19
C TRP A 160 -7.72 2.29 -11.21
N ILE A 161 -7.10 3.47 -11.18
CA ILE A 161 -7.51 4.61 -10.35
C ILE A 161 -8.20 5.65 -11.25
N PRO A 162 -9.51 5.89 -11.10
CA PRO A 162 -10.25 6.80 -11.97
C PRO A 162 -9.84 8.25 -11.71
N ALA A 163 -9.99 9.13 -12.71
CA ALA A 163 -9.51 10.52 -12.66
C ALA A 163 -10.06 11.36 -11.49
N ALA A 164 -11.22 10.98 -10.96
CA ALA A 164 -11.87 11.65 -9.84
C ALA A 164 -11.19 11.40 -8.48
N VAL A 165 -10.36 10.37 -8.36
CA VAL A 165 -9.62 10.05 -7.12
C VAL A 165 -8.26 10.74 -7.15
N ARG A 166 -7.95 11.55 -6.12
CA ARG A 166 -6.72 12.34 -6.03
C ARG A 166 -6.16 12.34 -4.61
#